data_AF-A0A316MPC2-F1
#
_entry.id   AF-A0A316MPC2-F1
#
_cell.length_a   1.000
_cell.length_b   1.000
_cell.length_c   1.000
_cell.angle_alpha   90.00
_cell.angle_beta   90.00
_cell.angle_gamma   90.00
#
_symmetry.space_group_name_H-M   'P 1'
#
loop_
_entity.id
_entity.type
_entity.pdbx_description
1 polymer ?
#
loop_
_entity_poly.entity_id
_entity_poly.type
_entity_poly.pdbx_seq_one_letter_code
_entity_poly.pdbx_strand_id
1 'polypeptide(L)'
;MVEEYILKYLQDVLDAINELEGFFTDFPRRYDLFEKDRLRICAVERKTEIMGEAINRIRKKDPTFEIPNAKEIINTRNRIIHGYDSVETEFLWGLVVRHIPELKKDIEQIIRQYEERYNHENNIDSDKQ
;
A
#
# COMPACT_ATOMS: atom_id res chain seq x y z
N MET A 1 12.04 2.38 -17.70
CA MET A 1 10.89 2.96 -18.46
C MET A 1 9.79 3.48 -17.52
N VAL A 2 8.69 4.07 -18.00
CA VAL A 2 7.58 4.53 -17.13
C VAL A 2 6.99 3.38 -16.32
N GLU A 3 6.84 2.22 -16.94
CA GLU A 3 6.30 1.02 -16.29
C GLU A 3 7.23 0.47 -15.20
N GLU A 4 8.54 0.41 -15.43
CA GLU A 4 9.53 0.05 -14.39
C GLU A 4 9.48 1.00 -13.18
N TYR A 5 9.26 2.30 -13.42
CA TYR A 5 9.05 3.27 -12.34
C TYR A 5 7.79 2.97 -11.54
N ILE A 6 6.68 2.66 -12.21
CA ILE A 6 5.41 2.31 -11.55
C ILE A 6 5.57 1.01 -10.75
N LEU A 7 6.15 -0.03 -11.35
CA LEU A 7 6.36 -1.33 -10.72
C LEU A 7 7.20 -1.22 -9.44
N LYS A 8 8.27 -0.41 -9.48
CA LYS A 8 9.08 -0.11 -8.29
C LYS A 8 8.23 0.43 -7.14
N TYR A 9 7.34 1.40 -7.40
CA TYR A 9 6.51 1.97 -6.33
C TYR A 9 5.37 1.06 -5.91
N LEU A 10 4.85 0.22 -6.80
CA LEU A 10 3.91 -0.84 -6.41
C LEU A 10 4.58 -1.82 -5.45
N GLN A 11 5.85 -2.17 -5.70
CA GLN A 11 6.63 -3.01 -4.80
C GLN A 11 6.87 -2.31 -3.45
N ASP A 12 7.22 -1.01 -3.44
CA ASP A 12 7.36 -0.23 -2.20
C ASP A 12 6.05 -0.27 -1.36
N VAL A 13 4.88 -0.23 -2.00
CA VAL A 13 3.58 -0.36 -1.32
C VAL A 13 3.41 -1.78 -0.75
N LEU A 14 3.66 -2.81 -1.56
CA LEU A 14 3.51 -4.21 -1.14
C LEU A 14 4.43 -4.56 0.03
N ASP A 15 5.68 -4.11 0.00
CA ASP A 15 6.65 -4.33 1.07
C ASP A 15 6.21 -3.64 2.37
N ALA A 16 5.71 -2.40 2.27
CA ALA A 16 5.16 -1.70 3.43
C ALA A 16 3.95 -2.41 4.04
N ILE A 17 3.08 -2.98 3.21
CA ILE A 17 1.94 -3.81 3.67
C ILE A 17 2.44 -5.07 4.37
N ASN A 18 3.34 -5.82 3.75
CA ASN A 18 3.85 -7.08 4.30
C ASN A 18 4.57 -6.89 5.64
N GLU A 19 5.38 -5.84 5.75
CA GLU A 19 6.01 -5.49 7.03
C GLU A 19 4.97 -5.10 8.09
N LEU A 20 3.94 -4.34 7.69
CA LEU A 20 2.87 -3.97 8.62
C LEU A 20 2.13 -5.21 9.13
N GLU A 21 1.72 -6.11 8.24
CA GLU A 21 1.07 -7.38 8.60
C GLU A 21 1.95 -8.21 9.54
N GLY A 22 3.26 -8.21 9.32
CA GLY A 22 4.25 -8.86 10.20
C GLY A 22 4.21 -8.36 11.64
N PHE A 23 3.87 -7.10 11.89
CA PHE A 23 3.69 -6.58 13.27
C PHE A 23 2.44 -7.14 13.96
N PHE A 24 1.49 -7.71 13.20
CA PHE A 24 0.23 -8.25 13.71
C PHE A 24 0.15 -9.77 13.73
N THR A 25 1.14 -10.51 13.20
CA THR A 25 1.14 -11.99 13.13
C THR A 25 0.79 -12.65 14.47
N ASP A 26 1.43 -12.22 15.57
CA ASP A 26 1.21 -12.75 16.92
C ASP A 26 0.40 -11.80 17.81
N PHE A 27 -0.25 -10.80 17.21
CA PHE A 27 -1.05 -9.83 17.94
C PHE A 27 -2.53 -10.22 17.93
N PRO A 28 -3.23 -10.23 19.08
CA PRO A 28 -4.66 -10.54 19.08
C PRO A 28 -5.44 -9.51 18.26
N ARG A 29 -6.38 -9.98 17.43
CA ARG A 29 -7.20 -9.10 16.57
C ARG A 29 -8.29 -8.37 17.36
N ARG A 30 -7.87 -7.50 18.28
CA ARG A 30 -8.70 -6.83 19.28
C ARG A 30 -8.35 -5.34 19.39
N TYR A 31 -9.37 -4.51 19.20
CA TYR A 31 -9.21 -3.05 19.24
C TYR A 31 -8.76 -2.55 20.62
N ASP A 32 -9.30 -3.09 21.71
CA ASP A 32 -9.01 -2.67 23.08
C ASP A 32 -7.55 -2.92 23.52
N LEU A 33 -6.85 -3.80 22.80
CA LEU A 33 -5.41 -4.03 22.94
C LEU A 33 -4.63 -3.10 22.01
N PHE A 34 -5.10 -2.94 20.76
CA PHE A 34 -4.47 -2.08 19.78
C PHE A 34 -4.42 -0.61 20.23
N GLU A 35 -5.52 -0.08 20.77
CA GLU A 35 -5.62 1.33 21.21
C GLU A 35 -4.59 1.70 22.32
N LYS A 36 -4.08 0.68 23.03
CA LYS A 36 -3.09 0.83 24.11
C LYS A 36 -1.66 0.54 23.64
N ASP A 37 -1.48 0.00 22.43
CA ASP A 37 -0.18 -0.35 21.88
C ASP A 37 0.36 0.79 21.01
N ARG A 38 1.09 1.71 21.66
CA ARG A 38 1.68 2.87 20.98
C ARG A 38 2.65 2.47 19.86
N LEU A 39 3.37 1.37 20.01
CA LEU A 39 4.35 0.93 19.00
C LEU A 39 3.63 0.53 17.72
N ARG A 40 2.57 -0.28 17.83
CA ARG A 40 1.77 -0.69 16.67
C ARG A 40 1.03 0.48 16.05
N ILE A 41 0.49 1.41 16.84
CA ILE A 41 -0.12 2.65 16.33
C ILE A 41 0.90 3.41 15.46
N CYS A 42 2.10 3.68 15.98
CA CYS A 42 3.14 4.38 15.23
C CYS A 42 3.60 3.60 13.99
N ALA A 43 3.62 2.27 14.06
CA ALA A 43 3.93 1.43 12.91
C ALA A 43 2.87 1.56 11.81
N VAL A 44 1.58 1.56 12.16
CA VAL A 44 0.48 1.77 11.21
C VAL A 44 0.57 3.15 10.57
N GLU A 45 0.76 4.20 11.38
CA GLU A 45 0.93 5.58 10.88
C GLU A 45 2.08 5.65 9.87
N ARG A 46 3.26 5.14 10.26
CA ARG A 46 4.45 5.19 9.42
C ARG A 46 4.30 4.40 8.13
N LYS A 47 3.73 3.20 8.20
CA LYS A 47 3.51 2.38 7.00
C LYS A 47 2.45 3.02 6.08
N THR A 48 1.45 3.67 6.65
CA THR A 48 0.45 4.43 5.88
C THR A 48 1.05 5.63 5.15
N GLU A 49 1.98 6.36 5.77
CA GLU A 49 2.73 7.41 5.09
C GLU A 49 3.53 6.90 3.89
N ILE A 50 4.25 5.78 4.07
CA ILE A 50 5.08 5.17 3.03
C ILE A 50 4.22 4.72 1.85
N MET A 51 3.15 3.97 2.12
CA MET A 51 2.21 3.53 1.10
C MET A 51 1.60 4.73 0.35
N GLY A 52 1.13 5.74 1.09
CA GLY A 52 0.54 6.94 0.50
C GLY A 52 1.50 7.76 -0.35
N GLU A 53 2.78 7.85 0.05
CA GLU A 53 3.81 8.53 -0.73
C GLU A 53 4.14 7.78 -2.04
N ALA A 54 4.29 6.46 -1.98
CA ALA A 54 4.52 5.64 -3.18
C ALA A 54 3.35 5.74 -4.18
N ILE A 55 2.11 5.65 -3.69
CA ILE A 55 0.90 5.82 -4.51
C ILE A 55 0.85 7.23 -5.14
N ASN A 56 1.21 8.28 -4.39
CA ASN A 56 1.25 9.64 -4.92
C ASN A 56 2.34 9.82 -5.99
N ARG A 57 3.48 9.12 -5.88
CA ARG A 57 4.53 9.16 -6.91
C ARG A 57 4.08 8.50 -8.21
N ILE A 58 3.35 7.38 -8.11
CA ILE A 58 2.71 6.74 -9.27
C ILE A 58 1.76 7.72 -9.95
N ARG A 59 0.81 8.30 -9.20
CA ARG A 59 -0.17 9.26 -9.75
C ARG A 59 0.45 10.53 -10.35
N LYS A 60 1.57 11.00 -9.81
CA LYS A 60 2.32 12.12 -10.39
C LYS A 60 2.97 11.75 -11.73
N LYS A 61 3.40 10.49 -11.86
CA LYS A 61 4.03 9.98 -13.08
C LYS A 61 3.01 9.65 -14.16
N ASP A 62 1.91 9.03 -13.77
CA ASP A 62 0.76 8.71 -14.62
C ASP A 62 -0.54 9.03 -13.87
N PRO A 63 -1.14 10.20 -14.14
CA PRO A 63 -2.40 10.60 -13.51
C PRO A 63 -3.60 9.72 -13.86
N THR A 64 -3.52 8.94 -14.94
CA THR A 64 -4.59 8.03 -15.35
C THR A 64 -4.48 6.66 -14.67
N PHE A 65 -3.39 6.41 -13.95
CA PHE A 65 -3.17 5.17 -13.22
C PHE A 65 -4.04 5.11 -11.95
N GLU A 66 -5.01 4.21 -11.97
CA GLU A 66 -5.91 3.98 -10.84
C GLU A 66 -5.49 2.77 -10.02
N ILE A 67 -5.41 2.95 -8.70
CA ILE A 67 -5.21 1.88 -7.74
C ILE A 67 -6.50 1.78 -6.92
N PRO A 68 -7.28 0.69 -7.07
CA PRO A 68 -8.47 0.50 -6.24
C PRO A 68 -8.09 0.47 -4.75
N ASN A 69 -9.06 0.80 -3.88
CA ASN A 69 -8.90 0.85 -2.42
C ASN A 69 -7.76 1.75 -1.85
N ALA A 70 -7.01 2.47 -2.69
CA ALA A 70 -5.94 3.38 -2.26
C ALA A 70 -6.46 4.66 -1.57
N LYS A 71 -7.73 5.01 -1.76
CA LYS A 71 -8.33 6.26 -1.29
C LYS A 71 -8.14 6.47 0.22
N GLU A 72 -8.41 5.46 1.03
CA GLU A 72 -8.31 5.59 2.49
C GLU A 72 -6.86 5.75 2.96
N ILE A 73 -5.90 5.12 2.29
CA ILE A 73 -4.46 5.31 2.58
C ILE A 73 -4.01 6.73 2.27
N ILE A 74 -4.41 7.27 1.11
CA ILE A 74 -4.10 8.65 0.71
C ILE A 74 -4.73 9.64 1.70
N ASN A 75 -6.01 9.46 2.03
CA ASN A 75 -6.73 10.31 2.98
C ASN A 75 -6.05 10.31 4.35
N THR A 76 -5.67 9.13 4.84
CA THR A 76 -5.00 9.00 6.14
C THR A 76 -3.64 9.68 6.13
N ARG A 77 -2.82 9.46 5.10
CA ARG A 77 -1.51 10.13 4.96
C ARG A 77 -1.66 11.65 4.98
N ASN A 78 -2.70 12.19 4.34
CA ASN A 78 -2.99 13.62 4.38
C ASN A 78 -3.38 14.09 5.79
N ARG A 79 -4.19 13.31 6.52
CA ARG A 79 -4.54 13.61 7.93
C ARG A 79 -3.31 13.59 8.84
N ILE A 80 -2.44 12.59 8.72
CA ILE A 80 -1.20 12.46 9.50
C ILE A 80 -0.31 13.69 9.30
N ILE A 81 -0.09 14.11 8.05
CA ILE A 81 0.81 15.23 7.72
C ILE A 81 0.24 16.60 8.14
N HIS A 82 -1.08 16.77 8.11
CA HIS A 82 -1.70 18.05 8.46
C HIS A 82 -1.84 18.29 9.97
N GLY A 83 -1.40 17.37 10.82
CA GLY A 83 -1.24 17.60 12.25
C GLY A 83 -2.52 17.94 13.01
N TYR A 84 -3.70 17.67 12.43
CA TYR A 84 -4.95 17.79 13.16
C TYR A 84 -5.01 16.72 14.25
N ASP A 85 -5.38 17.15 15.46
CA ASP A 85 -5.46 16.35 16.69
C ASP A 85 -5.90 14.91 16.45
N SER A 86 -4.92 14.01 16.53
CA SER A 86 -4.99 12.54 16.45
C SER A 86 -5.73 11.95 15.25
N VAL A 87 -5.03 11.19 14.41
CA VAL A 87 -5.73 10.12 13.68
C VAL A 87 -6.32 9.19 14.73
N GLU A 88 -7.65 9.14 14.80
CA GLU A 88 -8.34 8.31 15.79
C GLU A 88 -7.84 6.86 15.68
N THR A 89 -7.48 6.27 16.81
CA THR A 89 -6.98 4.88 16.86
C THR A 89 -7.98 3.91 16.27
N GLU A 90 -9.29 4.20 16.39
CA GLU A 90 -10.35 3.42 15.76
C GLU A 90 -10.23 3.42 14.22
N PHE A 91 -9.89 4.57 13.64
CA PHE A 91 -9.68 4.68 12.21
C PHE A 91 -8.42 3.96 11.75
N LEU A 92 -7.31 4.07 12.49
CA LEU A 92 -6.09 3.30 12.22
C LEU A 92 -6.35 1.78 12.31
N TRP A 93 -7.16 1.36 13.27
CA TRP A 93 -7.58 -0.03 13.37
C TRP A 93 -8.39 -0.47 12.14
N GLY A 94 -9.33 0.38 11.69
CA GLY A 94 -10.08 0.18 10.46
C GLY A 94 -9.19 0.01 9.23
N LEU A 95 -8.08 0.75 9.14
CA LEU A 95 -7.09 0.54 8.08
C LEU A 95 -6.50 -0.86 8.12
N VAL A 96 -6.00 -1.28 9.29
CA VAL A 96 -5.35 -2.58 9.48
C VAL A 96 -6.30 -3.73 9.17
N VAL A 97 -7.53 -3.70 9.68
CA VAL A 97 -8.43 -4.85 9.57
C VAL A 97 -9.23 -4.92 8.28
N ARG A 98 -9.33 -3.82 7.52
CA ARG A 98 -10.20 -3.71 6.34
C ARG A 98 -9.49 -3.14 5.12
N HIS A 99 -9.00 -1.90 5.19
CA HIS A 99 -8.58 -1.18 3.98
C HIS A 99 -7.24 -1.67 3.43
N ILE A 100 -6.28 -1.98 4.30
CA ILE A 100 -4.95 -2.45 3.90
C ILE A 100 -5.02 -3.86 3.28
N PRO A 101 -5.78 -4.83 3.83
CA PRO A 101 -5.98 -6.12 3.18
C PRO A 101 -6.59 -6.02 1.77
N GLU A 102 -7.55 -5.12 1.54
CA GLU A 102 -8.10 -4.93 0.20
C GLU A 102 -7.10 -4.25 -0.75
N LEU A 103 -6.38 -3.21 -0.28
CA LEU A 103 -5.30 -2.60 -1.07
C LEU A 103 -4.24 -3.63 -1.45
N LYS A 104 -3.87 -4.55 -0.55
CA LYS A 104 -2.90 -5.61 -0.84
C LYS A 104 -3.31 -6.43 -2.06
N LYS A 105 -4.57 -6.87 -2.11
CA LYS A 105 -5.11 -7.66 -3.23
C LYS A 105 -4.98 -6.90 -4.55
N ASP A 106 -5.32 -5.61 -4.54
CA ASP A 106 -5.23 -4.75 -5.72
C ASP A 106 -3.78 -4.62 -6.20
N ILE A 107 -2.85 -4.33 -5.29
CA ILE A 107 -1.43 -4.16 -5.60
C ILE A 107 -0.84 -5.45 -6.15
N GLU A 108 -1.09 -6.58 -5.51
CA GLU A 108 -0.62 -7.88 -6.00
C GLU A 108 -1.20 -8.23 -7.36
N GLN A 109 -2.48 -7.94 -7.61
CA GLN A 109 -3.10 -8.15 -8.91
C GLN A 109 -2.46 -7.28 -9.98
N ILE A 110 -2.25 -6.00 -9.71
CA ILE A 110 -1.62 -5.07 -10.64
C ILE A 110 -0.19 -5.51 -10.95
N ILE A 111 0.61 -5.87 -9.94
CA ILE A 111 1.98 -6.37 -10.15
C ILE A 111 1.99 -7.59 -11.05
N ARG A 112 1.13 -8.59 -10.79
CA ARG A 112 1.02 -9.78 -11.64
C ARG A 112 0.68 -9.43 -13.09
N GLN A 113 -0.25 -8.52 -13.33
CA GLN A 113 -0.60 -8.08 -14.68
C GLN A 113 0.57 -7.39 -15.41
N TYR A 114 1.38 -6.63 -14.68
CA TYR A 114 2.60 -6.03 -15.23
C TYR A 114 3.63 -7.09 -15.61
N GLU A 115 3.90 -8.05 -14.72
CA GLU A 115 4.83 -9.16 -14.96
C GLU A 115 4.39 -10.03 -16.16
N GLU A 116 3.10 -10.33 -16.27
CA GLU A 116 2.53 -11.07 -17.40
C GLU A 116 2.72 -10.35 -18.73
N ARG A 117 2.50 -9.02 -18.76
CA ARG A 117 2.74 -8.19 -19.95
C ARG A 117 4.22 -8.20 -20.35
N TYR A 118 5.13 -8.03 -19.40
CA TYR A 118 6.57 -8.12 -19.65
C TYR A 118 6.99 -9.47 -20.20
N ASN A 119 6.48 -10.57 -19.63
CA ASN A 119 6.81 -11.91 -20.09
C ASN A 119 6.25 -12.20 -21.49
N HIS A 120 5.10 -11.62 -21.85
CA HIS A 120 4.52 -11.77 -23.19
C HIS A 120 5.31 -10.99 -24.25
N GLU A 121 5.70 -9.74 -23.95
CA GLU A 121 6.50 -8.91 -24.87
C GLU A 121 7.88 -9.51 -25.15
N ASN A 122 8.54 -10.09 -24.14
CA ASN A 122 9.85 -10.74 -24.31
C ASN A 122 9.78 -12.12 -25.01
N ASN A 123 8.63 -12.82 -24.97
CA ASN A 123 8.44 -14.06 -25.72
C ASN A 123 8.14 -13.82 -27.21
N ILE A 124 7.51 -12.71 -27.58
CA ILE A 124 7.21 -12.39 -28.99
C ILE A 124 8.49 -12.08 -29.80
N ASP A 125 9.53 -11.52 -29.16
CA ASP A 125 10.82 -11.29 -29.81
C ASP A 125 11.65 -12.57 -30.00
N SER A 126 11.31 -13.66 -29.31
CA SER A 126 11.99 -14.96 -29.42
C SER A 126 11.54 -15.78 -30.63
N ASP A 127 10.32 -15.55 -31.14
CA ASP A 127 9.72 -16.28 -32.27
C ASP A 127 9.96 -15.58 -33.63
N LYS A 128 10.65 -14.43 -33.64
CA LYS A 128 10.99 -13.67 -34.85
C LYS A 128 12.47 -13.79 -35.27
N GLN A 129 13.24 -14.69 -34.66
CA GLN A 129 14.64 -14.96 -35.00
C GLN A 129 14.82 -16.33 -35.66
#